data_AF-A0A7Y9XMZ0-F1
#
_entry.id   AF-A0A7Y9XMZ0-F1
#
_cell.length_a   1.000
_cell.length_b   1.000
_cell.length_c   1.000
_cell.angle_alpha   90.00
_cell.angle_beta   90.00
_cell.angle_gamma   90.00
#
_symmetry.space_group_name_H-M   'P 1'
#
loop_
_entity.id
_entity.type
_entity.pdbx_description
1 polymer ?
#
loop_
_entity_poly.entity_id
_entity_poly.type
_entity_poly.pdbx_seq_one_letter_code
_entity_poly.pdbx_strand_id
1 'polypeptide(L)' 'MFSSELCVYTSEEYFKEHTVEQTGRFGKIERIQGKSLAQEFGLELPEGFNELGVLRIDKDDDGNPYISEHWYFGEVHQYG' A
#
# COMPACT_ATOMS: atom_id res chain seq x y z
N MET A 1 -6.82 -13.98 -2.35
CA MET A 1 -5.52 -14.67 -2.17
C MET A 1 -4.56 -13.63 -1.60
N PHE A 2 -3.77 -13.97 -0.59
CA PHE A 2 -2.78 -13.06 0.00
C PHE A 2 -1.42 -13.31 -0.64
N SER A 3 -0.69 -12.25 -0.97
CA SER A 3 0.70 -12.30 -1.39
C SER A 3 1.53 -11.34 -0.55
N SER A 4 2.82 -11.62 -0.43
CA SER A 4 3.79 -10.78 0.27
C SER A 4 5.01 -10.54 -0.61
N GLU A 5 5.54 -9.33 -0.57
CA GLU A 5 6.74 -8.94 -1.28
C GLU A 5 7.65 -8.06 -0.41
N LEU A 6 8.95 -8.08 -0.68
CA LEU A 6 9.91 -7.13 -0.10
C LEU A 6 10.25 -6.09 -1.16
N CYS A 7 9.90 -4.83 -0.90
CA CYS A 7 10.19 -3.72 -1.79
C CYS A 7 11.33 -2.87 -1.24
N VAL A 8 12.41 -2.74 -2.00
CA VAL A 8 13.49 -1.80 -1.71
C VAL A 8 13.42 -0.67 -2.72
N TYR A 9 13.04 0.52 -2.26
CA TYR A 9 12.91 1.69 -3.11
C TYR A 9 14.18 2.52 -3.07
N THR A 10 14.80 2.71 -4.24
CA THR A 10 15.96 3.60 -4.41
C THR A 10 15.58 4.96 -5.00
N SER A 11 14.30 5.13 -5.38
CA SER A 11 13.71 6.37 -5.88
C SER A 11 12.50 6.73 -5.05
N GLU A 12 12.49 7.96 -4.52
CA GLU A 12 11.38 8.49 -3.73
C GLU A 12 10.14 8.73 -4.60
N GLU A 13 10.31 9.13 -5.86
CA GLU A 13 9.20 9.31 -6.80
C GLU A 13 8.49 7.97 -7.06
N TYR A 14 9.26 6.91 -7.33
CA TYR A 14 8.69 5.58 -7.55
C TYR A 14 8.04 5.03 -6.27
N PHE A 15 8.61 5.31 -5.10
CA PHE A 15 7.97 4.98 -3.83
C PHE A 15 6.62 5.69 -3.65
N LYS A 16 6.55 6.99 -3.96
CA LYS A 16 5.31 7.77 -3.90
C LYS A 16 4.26 7.25 -4.87
N GLU A 17 4.64 6.74 -6.05
CA GLU A 17 3.72 6.06 -6.98
C GLU A 17 3.02 4.84 -6.36
N HIS A 18 3.54 4.27 -5.27
CA HIS A 18 2.95 3.11 -4.59
C HIS A 18 2.18 3.46 -3.32
N THR A 19 2.50 4.58 -2.69
CA THR A 19 2.09 4.89 -1.31
C THR A 19 1.22 6.12 -1.19
N VAL A 20 1.20 7.00 -2.20
CA VAL A 20 0.41 8.24 -2.19
C VAL A 20 -0.84 8.10 -3.04
N GLU A 21 -1.93 8.72 -2.57
CA GLU A 21 -3.20 8.80 -3.30
C GLU A 21 -3.01 9.52 -4.64
N GLN A 22 -3.31 8.81 -5.73
CA GLN A 22 -3.16 9.33 -7.08
C GLN A 22 -3.90 8.47 -8.09
N THR A 23 -3.93 8.92 -9.34
CA THR A 23 -4.27 8.06 -10.49
C THR A 23 -3.09 8.07 -11.45
N GLY A 24 -2.58 6.90 -11.80
CA GLY A 24 -1.36 6.80 -12.59
C GLY A 24 -1.09 5.39 -13.11
N ARG A 25 0.19 5.02 -13.14
CA ARG A 25 0.67 3.76 -13.73
C ARG A 25 0.02 2.51 -13.12
N PHE A 26 -0.35 2.56 -11.85
CA PHE A 26 -0.89 1.42 -11.10
C PHE A 26 -2.40 1.56 -10.83
N GLY A 27 -3.11 2.21 -11.75
CA GLY A 27 -4.51 2.56 -11.56
C GLY A 27 -4.70 3.71 -10.58
N LYS A 28 -5.83 3.70 -9.89
CA LYS A 28 -6.17 4.65 -8.83
C LYS A 28 -5.76 4.09 -7.47
N ILE A 29 -5.04 4.89 -6.70
CA ILE A 29 -4.63 4.60 -5.32
C ILE A 29 -5.44 5.50 -4.40
N GLU A 30 -6.13 4.90 -3.44
CA GLU A 30 -6.86 5.57 -2.37
C GLU A 30 -6.36 5.09 -1.02
N ARG A 31 -6.36 5.96 -0.01
CA ARG A 31 -5.87 5.60 1.30
C ARG A 31 -6.94 4.88 2.13
N ILE A 32 -6.54 3.81 2.81
CA ILE A 32 -7.39 3.13 3.79
C ILE A 32 -7.34 3.90 5.11
N GLN A 33 -8.49 4.32 5.60
CA GLN A 33 -8.64 5.06 6.86
C GLN A 33 -9.35 4.21 7.91
N GLY A 34 -8.94 4.33 9.17
CA GLY A 34 -9.61 3.67 10.31
C GLY A 34 -9.41 2.15 10.40
N LYS A 35 -8.48 1.57 9.64
CA LYS A 35 -8.08 0.16 9.72
C LYS A 35 -6.57 0.07 9.97
N SER A 36 -6.17 -0.91 10.76
CA SER A 36 -4.78 -1.25 11.06
C SER A 36 -4.64 -2.76 10.92
N LEU A 37 -3.83 -3.18 9.95
CA LEU A 37 -3.59 -4.59 9.72
C LEU A 37 -2.61 -5.15 10.77
N ALA A 38 -1.71 -4.31 11.28
CA ALA A 38 -0.86 -4.67 12.42
C ALA A 38 -1.71 -5.01 13.65
N GLN A 39 -2.71 -4.20 13.99
CA GLN A 39 -3.61 -4.48 15.12
C GLN A 39 -4.48 -5.71 14.86
N GLU A 40 -5.05 -5.84 13.66
CA GLU A 40 -5.93 -6.96 13.29
C GLU A 40 -5.23 -8.31 13.44
N PHE A 41 -3.94 -8.38 13.08
CA PHE A 41 -3.15 -9.61 13.18
C PHE A 41 -2.27 -9.72 14.43
N GLY A 42 -2.29 -8.71 15.31
CA GLY A 42 -1.45 -8.70 16.52
C GLY A 42 0.04 -8.65 16.22
N LEU A 43 0.46 -7.89 15.20
CA LEU A 43 1.84 -7.71 14.82
C LEU A 43 2.52 -6.61 15.63
N GLU A 44 3.77 -6.83 16.02
CA GLU A 44 4.62 -5.81 16.62
C GLU A 44 5.42 -5.08 15.52
N LEU A 45 5.30 -3.76 15.48
CA LEU A 45 6.09 -2.93 14.57
C LEU A 45 7.40 -2.51 15.25
N PRO A 46 8.56 -2.74 14.61
CA PRO A 46 9.84 -2.24 15.12
C PRO A 46 9.85 -0.72 15.32
N GLU A 47 10.75 -0.23 16.17
CA GLU A 47 10.96 1.21 16.31
C GLU A 47 11.34 1.84 14.96
N GLY A 48 10.70 2.96 14.60
CA GLY A 48 10.88 3.62 13.32
C GLY A 48 10.08 3.00 12.16
N PHE A 49 9.32 1.92 12.37
CA PHE A 49 8.40 1.37 11.38
C PHE A 49 6.97 1.85 11.63
N ASN A 50 6.19 1.94 10.57
CA ASN A 50 4.76 2.19 10.56
C ASN A 50 4.08 1.25 9.58
N GLU A 51 2.75 1.29 9.57
CA GLU A 51 1.93 0.68 8.54
C GLU A 51 1.22 1.72 7.68
N LEU A 52 0.92 1.35 6.43
CA LEU A 52 0.12 2.14 5.50
C LEU A 52 -0.72 1.20 4.64
N GLY A 53 -2.05 1.33 4.73
CA GLY A 53 -3.00 0.63 3.87
C GLY A 53 -3.46 1.52 2.71
N VAL A 54 -3.46 0.98 1.49
CA VAL A 54 -4.04 1.63 0.31
C VAL A 54 -4.92 0.65 -0.47
N LEU A 55 -5.97 1.18 -1.08
CA LEU A 55 -6.76 0.50 -2.11
C LEU A 55 -6.17 0.81 -3.48
N ARG A 56 -5.93 -0.24 -4.26
CA ARG A 56 -5.62 -0.11 -5.69
C ARG A 56 -6.85 -0.50 -6.49
N ILE A 57 -7.25 0.37 -7.39
CA ILE A 57 -8.38 0.18 -8.30
C ILE A 57 -7.83 0.28 -9.71
N ASP A 58 -7.79 -0.85 -10.40
CA ASP A 58 -7.33 -0.97 -11.78
C ASP A 58 -8.25 -1.91 -12.57
N LYS A 59 -7.82 -2.33 -13.76
CA LYS A 59 -8.47 -3.36 -14.56
C LYS A 59 -7.67 -4.66 -14.54
N ASP A 60 -8.36 -5.79 -14.50
CA ASP A 60 -7.74 -7.09 -14.77
C ASP A 60 -7.45 -7.28 -16.27
N ASP A 61 -6.87 -8.43 -16.62
CA ASP A 61 -6.50 -8.78 -17.99
C ASP A 61 -7.72 -8.83 -18.95
N ASP A 62 -8.93 -9.03 -18.41
CA ASP A 62 -10.20 -9.04 -19.15
C ASP A 62 -10.86 -7.64 -19.22
N GLY A 63 -10.23 -6.63 -18.61
CA GLY A 63 -10.72 -5.25 -18.58
C GLY A 63 -11.77 -4.95 -17.51
N ASN A 64 -12.06 -5.89 -16.60
CA ASN A 64 -13.00 -5.70 -15.50
C ASN A 64 -12.34 -4.97 -14.33
N PRO A 65 -13.10 -4.21 -13.52
CA PRO A 65 -12.57 -3.58 -12.32
C PRO A 65 -11.97 -4.61 -11.36
N TYR A 66 -10.69 -4.44 -11.04
CA TYR A 66 -9.98 -5.20 -10.04
C TYR A 66 -9.60 -4.27 -8.88
N ILE A 67 -10.00 -4.64 -7.67
CA ILE A 67 -9.75 -3.85 -6.45
C ILE A 67 -8.96 -4.71 -5.47
N SER A 68 -7.83 -4.21 -5.00
CA SER A 68 -6.99 -4.89 -4.01
C SER A 68 -6.56 -3.96 -2.88
N GLU A 69 -6.51 -4.48 -1.66
CA GLU A 69 -5.82 -3.83 -0.54
C GLU A 69 -4.31 -4.13 -0.62
N HIS A 70 -3.49 -3.10 -0.49
CA HIS A 70 -2.04 -3.21 -0.35
C HIS A 70 -1.63 -2.59 0.98
N TRP A 71 -0.87 -3.34 1.76
CA TRP A 71 -0.42 -2.94 3.09
C TRP A 71 1.10 -2.90 3.11
N TYR A 72 1.65 -1.74 3.42
CA TYR A 72 3.07 -1.48 3.53
C TYR A 72 3.46 -1.42 5.01
N PHE A 73 4.52 -2.13 5.38
CA PHE A 73 5.13 -2.07 6.71
C PHE A 73 6.59 -1.63 6.56
N GLY A 74 6.97 -0.51 7.17
CA GLY A 74 8.28 0.09 6.95
C GLY A 74 8.34 1.58 7.27
N GLU A 75 9.26 2.27 6.62
CA GLU A 75 9.47 3.72 6.75
C GLU A 75 8.42 4.53 5.97
N VAL A 76 7.14 4.34 6.29
CA VAL A 76 6.00 4.95 5.58
C VAL A 76 5.44 6.22 6.27
N HIS A 77 6.12 6.72 7.30
CA HIS A 77 5.66 7.78 8.22
C HIS A 77 5.24 9.10 7.55
N GLN A 78 5.79 9.44 6.38
CA GLN A 78 5.58 10.75 5.74
C GLN A 78 4.41 10.77 4.74
N TYR A 79 3.78 9.62 4.54
CA TYR A 79 2.69 9.41 3.58
C TYR A 79 1.43 8.87 4.29
N GLY A 80 1.57 8.72 5.62
CA GLY A 80 0.52 8.56 6.61
C GLY A 80 -0.08 9.89 7.04
#